data_AF-A0AAD0YH88-F1
#
_entry.id   AF-A0AAD0YH88-F1
#
_cell.length_a   1.000
_cell.length_b   1.000
_cell.length_c   1.000
_cell.angle_alpha   90.00
_cell.angle_beta   90.00
_cell.angle_gamma   90.00
#
_symmetry.space_group_name_H-M   'P 1'
#
loop_
_entity.id
_entity.type
_entity.pdbx_description
1 polymer ?
#
loop_
_entity_poly.entity_id
_entity_poly.type
_entity_poly.pdbx_seq_one_letter_code
_entity_poly.pdbx_strand_id
1 'polypeptide(L)'
;MQLPNKYFEDFPIEFKQINPEDFSKIFKTEKTTIELEAMSYLNDVVQKEMKIQRKNTVIINTPVGNGKSYAIIQTIKRFYEAKEEYLIFVASPFVSLVDQYYKSIQKFAGIPDSQIYNYNNIGRTDISYIGKKIQVVTANTLLGM
;
A
#
# COMPACT_ATOMS: atom_id res chain seq x y z
N MET A 1 -1.21 -31.00 -17.18
CA MET A 1 0.13 -31.59 -16.98
C MET A 1 0.59 -31.28 -15.57
N GLN A 2 0.80 -32.28 -14.71
CA GLN A 2 1.55 -32.11 -13.48
C GLN A 2 3.04 -32.29 -13.83
N LEU A 3 3.76 -31.19 -14.02
CA LEU A 3 5.21 -31.26 -14.15
C LEU A 3 5.79 -31.56 -12.76
N PRO A 4 6.65 -32.60 -12.61
CA PRO A 4 7.25 -32.89 -11.32
C PRO A 4 8.18 -31.75 -10.92
N ASN A 5 8.01 -31.24 -9.69
CA ASN A 5 8.70 -30.05 -9.19
C ASN A 5 10.23 -30.23 -9.02
N LYS A 6 10.72 -31.47 -9.16
CA LYS A 6 12.13 -31.86 -9.12
C LYS A 6 13.06 -31.08 -10.05
N TYR A 7 12.51 -30.45 -11.10
CA TYR A 7 13.29 -29.62 -12.03
C TYR A 7 13.47 -28.16 -11.55
N PHE A 8 12.81 -27.78 -10.45
CA PHE A 8 12.90 -26.47 -9.81
C PHE A 8 13.49 -26.57 -8.39
N GLU A 9 13.84 -27.78 -7.94
CA GLU A 9 14.66 -27.97 -6.75
C GLU A 9 16.01 -27.26 -6.97
N ASP A 10 16.45 -26.49 -5.98
CA ASP A 10 17.70 -25.70 -5.98
C ASP A 10 17.80 -24.55 -6.99
N PHE A 11 16.73 -24.18 -7.71
CA PHE A 11 16.72 -22.92 -8.45
C PHE A 11 16.48 -21.75 -7.47
N PRO A 12 17.47 -20.87 -7.22
CA PRO A 12 17.26 -19.72 -6.37
C PRO A 12 16.20 -18.82 -7.01
N ILE A 13 15.14 -18.53 -6.26
CA ILE A 13 14.15 -17.54 -6.69
C ILE A 13 14.84 -16.19 -6.66
N GLU A 14 15.00 -15.56 -7.83
CA GLU A 14 15.46 -14.19 -7.91
C GLU A 14 14.29 -13.27 -7.53
N PHE A 15 14.45 -12.52 -6.44
CA PHE A 15 13.49 -11.51 -6.01
C PHE A 15 14.22 -10.26 -5.56
N LYS A 16 13.54 -9.12 -5.67
CA LYS A 16 14.07 -7.85 -5.18
C LYS A 16 14.15 -7.90 -3.65
N GLN A 17 15.37 -7.99 -3.14
CA GLN A 17 15.65 -7.91 -1.71
C GLN A 17 15.72 -6.44 -1.28
N ILE A 18 15.37 -6.19 -0.02
CA ILE A 18 15.58 -4.89 0.63
C ILE A 18 16.73 -5.05 1.60
N ASN A 19 17.81 -4.31 1.34
CA ASN A 19 18.98 -4.24 2.20
C ASN A 19 18.90 -2.96 3.03
N PRO A 20 18.82 -3.04 4.37
CA PRO A 20 18.81 -1.86 5.24
C PRO A 20 19.99 -0.90 5.01
N GLU A 21 21.12 -1.45 4.60
CA GLU A 21 22.38 -0.76 4.32
C GLU A 21 22.26 0.25 3.18
N ASP A 22 21.32 0.04 2.25
CA ASP A 22 21.05 0.96 1.14
C ASP A 22 20.46 2.30 1.66
N PHE A 23 19.87 2.30 2.85
CA PHE A 23 19.20 3.46 3.46
C PHE A 23 19.94 4.00 4.71
N SER A 24 20.84 3.20 5.30
CA SER A 24 21.44 3.46 6.61
C SER A 24 22.39 4.67 6.64
N LYS A 25 22.87 5.12 5.48
CA LYS A 25 23.71 6.32 5.35
C LYS A 25 22.98 7.61 5.72
N ILE A 26 21.66 7.65 5.53
CA ILE A 26 20.82 8.85 5.69
C ILE A 26 19.76 8.64 6.76
N PHE A 27 19.26 7.42 6.92
CA PHE A 27 18.16 7.11 7.83
C PHE A 27 18.59 6.13 8.93
N LYS A 28 18.00 6.26 10.12
CA LYS A 28 18.04 5.18 11.11
C LYS A 28 17.13 4.05 10.62
N THR A 29 17.72 2.90 10.30
CA THR A 29 17.03 1.76 9.69
C THR A 29 16.82 0.64 10.69
N GLU A 30 15.60 0.12 10.77
CA GLU A 30 15.22 -1.06 11.54
C GLU A 30 14.59 -2.07 10.55
N LYS A 31 15.04 -3.34 10.57
CA LYS A 31 14.49 -4.41 9.73
C LYS A 31 13.80 -5.43 10.62
N THR A 32 12.56 -5.75 10.27
CA THR A 32 11.80 -6.83 10.90
C THR A 32 11.45 -7.86 9.83
N THR A 33 11.85 -9.10 10.04
CA THR A 33 11.39 -10.23 9.22
C THR A 33 10.03 -10.66 9.73
N ILE A 34 9.05 -10.72 8.83
CA ILE A 34 7.70 -11.17 9.13
C ILE A 34 7.58 -12.64 8.71
N GLU A 35 7.26 -13.50 9.66
CA GLU A 35 6.87 -14.87 9.38
C GLU A 35 5.34 -14.96 9.36
N LEU A 36 4.79 -15.49 8.26
CA LEU A 36 3.37 -15.80 8.16
C LEU A 36 3.18 -17.25 8.57
N GLU A 37 2.58 -17.48 9.74
CA GLU A 37 2.08 -18.80 10.10
C GLU A 37 1.01 -19.23 9.08
N ALA A 38 0.83 -20.54 8.89
CA ALA A 38 -0.01 -21.13 7.85
C ALA A 38 -1.47 -20.62 7.80
N MET A 39 -1.97 -20.03 8.90
CA MET A 39 -3.33 -19.48 9.03
C MET A 39 -3.36 -17.97 9.26
N SER A 40 -2.22 -17.28 9.23
CA SER A 40 -2.14 -15.84 9.47
C SER A 40 -2.22 -15.04 8.16
N TYR A 41 -2.96 -13.93 8.17
CA TYR A 41 -3.01 -13.02 7.02
C TYR A 41 -1.95 -11.95 7.15
N LEU A 42 -1.38 -11.53 6.02
CA LEU A 42 -0.42 -10.42 5.96
C LEU A 42 -0.95 -9.16 6.64
N ASN A 43 -2.25 -8.89 6.49
CA ASN A 43 -2.88 -7.75 7.14
C ASN A 43 -2.64 -7.74 8.64
N ASP A 44 -2.83 -8.88 9.31
CA ASP A 44 -2.78 -8.95 10.78
C ASP A 44 -1.38 -8.61 11.28
N VAL A 45 -0.35 -9.12 10.61
CA VAL A 45 1.03 -8.80 10.95
C VAL A 45 1.37 -7.34 10.65
N VAL A 46 0.98 -6.83 9.47
CA VAL A 46 1.22 -5.43 9.10
C VAL A 46 0.54 -4.48 10.10
N GLN A 47 -0.71 -4.76 10.50
CA GLN A 47 -1.42 -3.89 11.44
C GLN A 47 -0.80 -3.91 12.84
N LYS A 48 -0.28 -5.07 13.29
CA LYS A 48 0.40 -5.22 14.58
C LYS A 48 1.72 -4.44 14.64
N GLU A 49 2.55 -4.59 13.61
CA GLU A 49 3.90 -4.01 13.56
C GLU A 49 3.87 -2.51 13.23
N MET A 50 2.96 -2.06 12.35
CA MET A 50 2.88 -0.66 11.95
C MET A 50 2.23 0.22 13.03
N LYS A 51 3.04 1.11 13.61
CA LYS A 51 2.62 2.14 14.57
C LYS A 51 2.38 3.46 13.84
N ILE A 52 1.11 3.77 13.55
CA ILE A 52 0.72 4.95 12.75
C ILE A 52 1.08 6.30 13.40
N GLN A 53 1.25 6.33 14.72
CA GLN A 53 1.65 7.54 15.48
C GLN A 53 3.16 7.83 15.36
N ARG A 54 3.96 6.87 14.89
CA ARG A 54 5.41 7.07 14.70
C ARG A 54 5.62 7.76 13.36
N LYS A 55 6.27 8.93 13.38
CA LYS A 55 6.73 9.60 12.16
C LYS A 55 7.94 8.87 11.58
N ASN A 56 7.71 7.92 10.69
CA ASN A 56 8.75 7.17 9.99
C ASN A 56 8.30 6.78 8.56
N THR A 57 9.23 6.16 7.83
CA THR A 57 8.93 5.49 6.56
C THR A 57 8.99 3.98 6.80
N VAL A 58 7.94 3.28 6.38
CA VAL A 58 7.85 1.82 6.48
C VAL A 58 7.85 1.25 5.08
N ILE A 59 8.75 0.31 4.81
CA ILE A 59 8.81 -0.42 3.55
C ILE A 59 8.41 -1.86 3.81
N ILE A 60 7.43 -2.36 3.05
CA ILE A 60 6.91 -3.72 3.17
C ILE A 60 7.28 -4.49 1.91
N ASN A 61 8.16 -5.48 2.04
CA ASN A 61 8.52 -6.39 0.95
C ASN A 61 7.89 -7.76 1.17
N THR A 62 6.87 -8.10 0.39
CA THR A 62 6.20 -9.40 0.47
C THR A 62 5.86 -9.97 -0.91
N PRO A 63 5.82 -11.31 -1.06
CA PRO A 63 5.43 -11.98 -2.30
C PRO A 63 4.04 -11.59 -2.80
N VAL A 64 3.81 -11.74 -4.11
CA VAL A 64 2.47 -11.59 -4.72
C VAL A 64 1.49 -12.63 -4.15
N GLY A 65 0.18 -12.33 -4.20
CA GLY A 65 -0.86 -13.23 -3.68
C GLY A 65 -1.14 -13.15 -2.17
N ASN A 66 -0.22 -12.58 -1.37
CA ASN A 66 -0.37 -12.53 0.10
C ASN A 66 -1.33 -11.42 0.63
N GLY A 67 -2.26 -10.92 -0.18
CA GLY A 67 -3.25 -9.93 0.30
C GLY A 67 -2.70 -8.52 0.56
N LYS A 68 -1.59 -8.11 -0.08
CA LYS A 68 -1.00 -6.76 0.03
C LYS A 68 -2.01 -5.64 -0.12
N SER A 69 -2.84 -5.69 -1.16
CA SER A 69 -3.83 -4.65 -1.42
C SER A 69 -4.81 -4.51 -0.27
N TYR A 70 -5.27 -5.61 0.32
CA TYR A 70 -6.16 -5.58 1.48
C TYR A 70 -5.48 -4.94 2.70
N ALA A 71 -4.22 -5.30 2.99
CA ALA A 71 -3.45 -4.69 4.07
C ALA A 71 -3.27 -3.17 3.88
N ILE A 72 -3.04 -2.71 2.64
CA ILE A 72 -2.99 -1.27 2.31
C ILE A 72 -4.33 -0.60 2.61
N ILE A 73 -5.45 -1.19 2.18
CA ILE A 73 -6.79 -0.62 2.41
C ILE A 73 -7.11 -0.52 3.91
N GLN A 74 -6.80 -1.55 4.70
CA GLN A 74 -6.98 -1.51 6.15
C GLN A 74 -6.06 -0.48 6.82
N THR A 75 -4.84 -0.28 6.29
CA THR A 75 -3.94 0.77 6.77
C THR A 75 -4.51 2.16 6.50
N ILE A 76 -5.03 2.40 5.30
CA ILE A 76 -5.73 3.65 4.95
C ILE A 76 -6.90 3.91 5.90
N LYS A 77 -7.70 2.87 6.19
CA LYS A 77 -8.80 2.94 7.16
C LYS A 77 -8.31 3.41 8.54
N ARG A 78 -7.23 2.81 9.06
CA ARG A 78 -6.66 3.20 10.37
C ARG A 78 -6.19 4.65 10.41
N PHE A 79 -5.57 5.16 9.34
CA PHE A 79 -5.19 6.57 9.27
C PHE A 79 -6.41 7.48 9.17
N TYR A 80 -7.44 7.09 8.43
CA TYR A 80 -8.68 7.87 8.30
C TYR A 80 -9.47 7.95 9.61
N GLU A 81 -9.51 6.86 10.38
CA GLU A 81 -10.21 6.77 11.68
C GLU A 81 -9.37 7.24 12.87
N ALA A 82 -8.12 7.65 12.64
CA ALA A 82 -7.25 8.12 13.70
C ALA A 82 -7.79 9.43 14.32
N LYS A 83 -7.44 9.66 15.60
CA LYS A 83 -7.77 10.93 16.29
C LYS A 83 -7.07 12.13 15.66
N GLU A 84 -5.88 11.90 15.12
CA GLU A 84 -5.12 12.90 14.39
C GLU A 84 -5.69 13.05 12.97
N GLU A 85 -5.73 14.27 12.46
CA GLU A 85 -6.20 14.52 11.10
C GLU A 85 -5.07 14.29 10.09
N TYR A 86 -5.25 13.27 9.25
CA TYR A 86 -4.35 12.95 8.15
C TYR A 86 -4.97 13.31 6.79
N LEU A 87 -4.15 13.87 5.91
CA LEU A 87 -4.38 13.88 4.47
C LEU A 87 -3.63 12.69 3.87
N ILE A 88 -4.36 11.75 3.28
CA ILE A 88 -3.82 10.46 2.84
C ILE A 88 -3.67 10.47 1.33
N PHE A 89 -2.44 10.29 0.85
CA PHE A 89 -2.16 10.10 -0.57
C PHE A 89 -1.94 8.62 -0.88
N VAL A 90 -2.65 8.11 -1.88
CA VAL A 90 -2.47 6.77 -2.43
C VAL A 90 -1.94 6.92 -3.84
N ALA A 91 -0.63 6.79 -4.00
CA ALA A 91 0.05 6.92 -5.28
C ALA A 91 0.21 5.56 -5.98
N SER A 92 -0.24 5.46 -7.22
CA SER A 92 -0.19 4.24 -8.03
C SER A 92 0.57 4.47 -9.34
N PRO A 93 1.24 3.47 -9.92
CA PRO A 93 1.95 3.66 -11.18
C PRO A 93 1.03 3.87 -12.39
N PHE A 94 -0.24 3.40 -12.33
CA PHE A 94 -1.14 3.40 -13.48
C PHE A 94 -2.52 3.97 -13.15
N VAL A 95 -3.13 4.64 -14.14
CA VAL A 95 -4.49 5.19 -14.10
C VAL A 95 -5.54 4.12 -13.73
N SER A 96 -5.40 2.91 -14.27
CA SER A 96 -6.33 1.80 -13.98
C SER A 96 -6.32 1.39 -12.50
N LEU A 97 -5.15 1.47 -11.86
CA LEU A 97 -5.01 1.16 -10.43
C LEU A 97 -5.57 2.27 -9.55
N VAL A 98 -5.56 3.53 -10.00
CA VAL A 98 -6.23 4.64 -9.30
C VAL A 98 -7.71 4.33 -9.14
N ASP A 99 -8.41 3.96 -10.22
CA ASP A 99 -9.82 3.59 -10.15
C ASP A 99 -10.06 2.37 -9.25
N GLN A 100 -9.17 1.37 -9.32
CA GLN A 100 -9.26 0.18 -8.48
C GLN A 100 -9.11 0.51 -6.99
N TYR A 101 -8.14 1.34 -6.61
CA TYR A 101 -7.95 1.77 -5.24
C TYR A 101 -9.12 2.61 -4.76
N TYR A 102 -9.57 3.59 -5.54
CA TYR A 102 -10.75 4.39 -5.23
C TYR A 102 -11.97 3.50 -4.88
N LYS A 103 -12.32 2.54 -5.75
CA LYS A 103 -13.42 1.58 -5.49
C LYS A 103 -13.15 0.68 -4.29
N SER A 104 -11.92 0.24 -4.10
CA SER A 104 -11.54 -0.68 -3.01
C SER A 104 -11.59 0.01 -1.65
N ILE A 105 -11.19 1.27 -1.57
CA ILE A 105 -11.27 2.07 -0.33
C ILE A 105 -12.74 2.25 0.05
N GLN A 106 -13.59 2.65 -0.91
CA GLN A 106 -15.02 2.78 -0.67
C GLN A 106 -15.64 1.47 -0.17
N LYS A 107 -15.37 0.36 -0.88
CA LYS A 107 -16.00 -0.94 -0.61
C LYS A 107 -15.48 -1.62 0.66
N PHE A 108 -14.15 -1.65 0.85
CA PHE A 108 -13.53 -2.50 1.88
C PHE A 108 -13.06 -1.73 3.12
N ALA A 109 -12.79 -0.42 3.01
CA ALA A 109 -12.59 0.42 4.19
C ALA A 109 -13.89 1.03 4.70
N GLY A 110 -14.95 1.08 3.88
CA GLY A 110 -16.24 1.68 4.26
C GLY A 110 -16.19 3.21 4.31
N ILE A 111 -15.22 3.82 3.64
CA ILE A 111 -15.03 5.27 3.63
C ILE A 111 -15.95 5.87 2.56
N PRO A 112 -16.75 6.90 2.88
CA PRO A 112 -17.70 7.47 1.93
C PRO A 112 -16.98 8.15 0.75
N ASP A 113 -17.59 8.08 -0.43
CA ASP A 113 -17.07 8.70 -1.66
C ASP A 113 -16.81 10.21 -1.53
N SER A 114 -17.62 10.89 -0.71
CA SER A 114 -17.43 12.31 -0.39
C SER A 114 -16.07 12.62 0.25
N GLN A 115 -15.34 11.61 0.74
CA GLN A 115 -14.02 11.74 1.38
C GLN A 115 -12.87 11.27 0.49
N ILE A 116 -13.14 10.68 -0.67
CA ILE A 116 -12.13 10.09 -1.55
C ILE A 116 -12.12 10.83 -2.89
N TYR A 117 -10.96 11.32 -3.31
CA TYR A 117 -10.79 11.91 -4.63
C TYR A 117 -10.03 10.97 -5.55
N ASN A 118 -10.59 10.76 -6.74
CA ASN A 118 -9.96 10.02 -7.81
C ASN A 118 -9.40 11.02 -8.83
N TYR A 119 -8.08 11.09 -8.96
CA TYR A 119 -7.43 12.05 -9.85
C TYR A 119 -7.66 11.77 -11.33
N ASN A 120 -8.24 10.63 -11.72
CA ASN A 120 -8.69 10.45 -13.09
C ASN A 120 -9.78 11.45 -13.50
N ASN A 121 -10.40 12.12 -12.52
CA ASN A 121 -11.38 13.18 -12.71
C ASN A 121 -10.76 14.57 -12.89
N ILE A 122 -9.47 14.77 -12.56
CA ILE A 122 -8.86 16.11 -12.60
C ILE A 122 -8.85 16.65 -14.03
N GLY A 123 -9.36 17.87 -14.21
CA GLY A 123 -9.49 18.50 -15.53
C GLY A 123 -10.50 17.82 -16.47
N ARG A 124 -11.25 16.81 -15.99
CA ARG A 124 -12.28 16.11 -16.76
C ARG A 124 -13.68 16.31 -16.19
N THR A 125 -13.78 16.60 -14.89
CA THR A 125 -15.04 16.89 -14.20
C THR A 125 -14.89 18.08 -13.25
N ASP A 126 -16.02 18.68 -12.88
CA ASP A 126 -16.07 19.78 -11.90
C ASP A 126 -16.05 19.30 -10.44
N ILE A 127 -15.80 18.00 -10.22
CA ILE A 127 -15.72 17.44 -8.87
C ILE A 127 -14.47 18.02 -8.20
N SER A 128 -14.68 18.76 -7.12
CA SER A 128 -13.58 19.33 -6.34
C SER A 128 -12.83 18.25 -5.55
N TYR A 129 -11.50 18.36 -5.56
CA TYR A 129 -10.61 17.58 -4.70
C TYR A 129 -10.46 18.17 -3.30
N ILE A 130 -10.85 19.44 -3.14
CA ILE A 130 -10.73 20.19 -1.89
C ILE A 130 -11.65 19.57 -0.82
N GLY A 131 -11.13 19.42 0.39
CA GLY A 131 -11.89 18.87 1.53
C GLY A 131 -11.97 17.35 1.56
N LYS A 132 -11.47 16.64 0.55
CA LYS A 132 -11.40 15.17 0.54
C LYS A 132 -10.15 14.70 1.29
N LYS A 133 -10.32 13.82 2.29
CA LYS A 133 -9.22 13.33 3.14
C LYS A 133 -8.31 12.31 2.45
N ILE A 134 -8.81 11.64 1.41
CA ILE A 134 -8.07 10.62 0.66
C ILE A 134 -7.93 11.04 -0.79
N GLN A 135 -6.69 11.03 -1.27
CA GLN A 135 -6.30 11.49 -2.60
C GLN A 135 -5.65 10.32 -3.34
N VAL A 136 -6.35 9.73 -4.31
CA VAL A 136 -5.84 8.60 -5.09
C VAL A 136 -5.30 9.12 -6.43
N VAL A 137 -3.99 8.99 -6.61
CA VAL A 137 -3.22 9.66 -7.67
C VAL A 137 -2.36 8.67 -8.43
N THR A 138 -1.93 9.05 -9.63
CA THR A 138 -0.76 8.40 -10.20
C THR A 138 0.52 9.01 -9.65
N ALA A 139 1.61 8.24 -9.59
CA ALA A 139 2.90 8.77 -9.19
C ALA A 139 3.37 9.91 -10.12
N ASN A 140 3.11 9.80 -11.43
CA ASN A 140 3.48 10.82 -12.41
C ASN A 140 2.75 12.15 -12.15
N THR A 141 1.45 12.08 -11.79
CA THR A 141 0.67 13.27 -11.41
C THR A 141 1.31 14.04 -10.26
N LEU A 142 1.88 13.35 -9.26
CA LEU A 142 2.58 14.01 -8.14
C LEU A 142 3.90 14.65 -8.55
N LEU A 143 4.56 14.11 -9.58
CA LEU A 143 5.86 14.59 -10.05
C LEU A 143 5.74 15.70 -11.10
N GLY A 144 4.52 16.04 -11.53
CA GLY A 144 4.28 17.03 -12.58
C GLY A 144 4.75 16.55 -13.97
N MET A 145 4.80 15.24 -14.17
CA MET A 145 5.24 14.58 -15.42
C MET A 145 4.09 13.87 -16.12
#